data_AF-A0A7V3J8X1-F1
#
_entry.id   AF-A0A7V3J8X1-F1
#
_cell.length_a   1.000
_cell.length_b   1.000
_cell.length_c   1.000
_cell.angle_alpha   90.00
_cell.angle_beta   90.00
_cell.angle_gamma   90.00
#
_symmetry.space_group_name_H-M   'P 1'
#
loop_
_entity.id
_entity.type
_entity.pdbx_description
1 polymer ?
#
loop_
_entity_poly.entity_id
_entity_poly.type
_entity_poly.pdbx_seq_one_letter_code
_entity_poly.pdbx_strand_id
1 'polypeptide(L)'
;MLVNLKDLMKRAYKKKVAIGAFNAYNLETARAIIQAAEGLNAPVIVETTPKAIEYAGLDYLSTLIKKMADDVTVPVVLHLDHGL
;
A
#
# COMPACT_ATOMS: atom_id res chain seq x y z
N MET A 1 9.51 3.74 0.16
CA MET A 1 9.25 4.60 -1.02
C MET A 1 8.03 4.08 -1.79
N LEU A 2 7.19 4.95 -2.37
CA LEU A 2 6.10 4.52 -3.25
C LEU A 2 6.60 4.08 -4.64
N VAL A 3 6.03 2.99 -5.17
CA VAL A 3 6.33 2.48 -6.52
C VAL A 3 5.08 2.28 -7.36
N ASN A 4 5.26 2.21 -8.68
CA ASN A 4 4.16 1.94 -9.60
C ASN A 4 3.77 0.45 -9.57
N LEU A 5 2.47 0.16 -9.45
CA LEU A 5 1.92 -1.20 -9.42
C LEU A 5 2.31 -2.00 -10.68
N LYS A 6 2.29 -1.39 -11.86
CA LYS A 6 2.59 -2.07 -13.14
C LYS A 6 3.99 -2.67 -13.14
N ASP A 7 4.97 -1.93 -12.62
CA ASP A 7 6.36 -2.39 -12.59
C ASP A 7 6.60 -3.44 -11.52
N LEU A 8 5.93 -3.27 -10.37
CA LEU A 8 5.98 -4.25 -9.30
C LEU A 8 5.34 -5.59 -9.73
N MET A 9 4.18 -5.56 -10.39
CA MET A 9 3.51 -6.75 -10.92
C MET A 9 4.31 -7.46 -12.00
N LYS A 10 4.98 -6.72 -12.90
CA LYS A 10 5.90 -7.33 -13.89
C LYS A 10 7.02 -8.11 -13.19
N ARG A 11 7.57 -7.59 -12.08
CA ARG A 11 8.62 -8.28 -11.31
C ARG A 11 8.07 -9.53 -10.60
N ALA A 12 6.89 -9.41 -9.98
CA ALA A 12 6.22 -10.52 -9.31
C ALA A 12 5.89 -11.67 -10.28
N TYR A 13 5.34 -11.35 -11.44
CA TYR A 13 5.01 -12.31 -12.49
C TYR A 13 6.25 -13.10 -12.95
N LYS A 14 7.36 -12.40 -13.24
CA LYS A 14 8.64 -13.05 -13.61
C LYS A 14 9.17 -13.97 -12.51
N LYS A 15 8.98 -13.59 -11.24
CA LYS A 15 9.41 -14.38 -10.07
C LYS A 15 8.41 -15.48 -9.69
N LYS A 16 7.25 -15.56 -10.34
CA LYS A 16 6.15 -16.49 -10.00
C LYS A 16 5.71 -16.39 -8.54
N VAL A 17 5.63 -15.16 -8.03
CA VAL A 17 5.15 -14.87 -6.67
C VAL A 17 3.93 -13.96 -6.72
N ALA A 18 3.11 -14.03 -5.67
CA ALA A 18 2.04 -13.08 -5.42
C ALA A 18 2.55 -11.95 -4.50
N ILE A 19 1.85 -10.81 -4.51
CA ILE A 19 2.08 -9.71 -3.59
C ILE A 19 0.79 -9.51 -2.79
N GLY A 20 0.90 -9.40 -1.48
CA GLY A 20 -0.25 -9.14 -0.62
C GLY A 20 -0.81 -7.74 -0.87
N ALA A 21 -2.13 -7.68 -1.00
CA ALA A 21 -2.91 -6.45 -1.08
C ALA A 21 -3.86 -6.39 0.10
N PHE A 22 -3.78 -5.29 0.87
CA PHE A 22 -4.47 -5.16 2.14
C PHE A 22 -5.09 -3.76 2.26
N ASN A 23 -6.38 -3.71 2.59
CA ASN A 23 -7.06 -2.45 2.81
C ASN A 23 -6.60 -1.77 4.11
N ALA A 24 -6.28 -0.48 4.01
CA ALA A 24 -6.08 0.43 5.11
C ALA A 24 -7.24 1.43 5.19
N TYR A 25 -7.68 1.72 6.42
CA TYR A 25 -8.82 2.61 6.70
C TYR A 25 -8.42 3.79 7.59
N ASN A 26 -7.27 3.71 8.25
CA ASN A 26 -6.77 4.69 9.23
C ASN A 26 -5.25 4.53 9.43
N LEU A 27 -4.72 5.30 10.39
CA LEU A 27 -3.31 5.28 10.78
C LEU A 27 -2.84 3.89 11.23
N GLU A 28 -3.59 3.26 12.11
CA GLU A 28 -3.21 2.01 12.76
C GLU A 28 -3.10 0.88 11.75
N THR A 29 -4.09 0.77 10.86
CA THR A 29 -4.12 -0.27 9.82
C THR A 29 -3.03 -0.05 8.77
N ALA A 30 -2.84 1.18 8.28
CA ALA A 30 -1.76 1.51 7.34
C ALA A 30 -0.38 1.19 7.94
N ARG A 31 -0.15 1.58 9.19
CA ARG A 31 1.12 1.33 9.90
C ARG A 31 1.36 -0.16 10.09
N ALA A 32 0.34 -0.92 10.51
CA ALA A 32 0.46 -2.35 10.73
C ALA A 32 0.85 -3.10 9.43
N ILE A 33 0.21 -2.76 8.31
CA ILE A 33 0.50 -3.36 7.00
C ILE A 33 1.94 -3.05 6.58
N ILE A 34 2.34 -1.79 6.63
CA ILE A 34 3.66 -1.35 6.16
C ILE A 34 4.79 -1.90 7.06
N GLN A 35 4.60 -1.92 8.39
CA GLN A 35 5.59 -2.48 9.31
C GLN A 35 5.73 -4.00 9.15
N ALA A 36 4.63 -4.72 8.92
CA ALA A 36 4.68 -6.15 8.64
C ALA A 36 5.45 -6.44 7.33
N ALA A 37 5.21 -5.63 6.29
CA ALA A 37 5.93 -5.74 5.02
C ALA A 37 7.44 -5.50 5.19
N GLU A 38 7.84 -4.46 5.93
CA GLU A 38 9.24 -4.17 6.24
C GLU A 38 9.89 -5.31 7.05
N GLY A 39 9.22 -5.80 8.10
CA GLY A 39 9.74 -6.90 8.92
C GLY A 39 9.93 -8.22 8.16
N LEU A 40 9.17 -8.43 7.08
CA LEU A 40 9.29 -9.60 6.20
C LEU A 40 10.18 -9.37 4.98
N ASN A 41 10.74 -8.16 4.81
CA ASN A 41 11.46 -7.75 3.61
C ASN A 41 10.67 -8.04 2.31
N ALA A 42 9.35 -7.81 2.36
CA ALA A 42 8.44 -8.13 1.27
C ALA A 42 7.77 -6.86 0.70
N PRO A 43 7.54 -6.77 -0.62
CA PRO A 43 6.74 -5.70 -1.17
C PRO A 43 5.27 -5.84 -0.75
N VAL A 44 4.55 -4.72 -0.70
CA VAL A 44 3.13 -4.69 -0.30
C VAL A 44 2.30 -3.72 -1.13
N ILE A 45 1.04 -4.06 -1.35
CA ILE A 45 0.01 -3.17 -1.89
C ILE A 45 -0.88 -2.75 -0.73
N VAL A 46 -0.88 -1.45 -0.43
CA VAL A 46 -1.80 -0.83 0.53
C VAL A 46 -2.98 -0.28 -0.25
N GLU A 47 -4.17 -0.77 0.06
CA GLU A 47 -5.38 -0.42 -0.65
C GLU A 47 -6.21 0.56 0.18
N THR A 48 -6.85 1.52 -0.47
CA THR A 48 -7.92 2.31 0.12
C THR A 48 -9.23 2.02 -0.61
N THR A 49 -10.33 2.10 0.12
CA THR A 49 -11.68 1.94 -0.45
C THR A 49 -12.38 3.29 -0.58
N PRO A 50 -13.43 3.42 -1.41
CA PRO A 50 -14.24 4.64 -1.46
C PRO A 50 -14.80 5.03 -0.09
N LYS A 51 -15.18 4.05 0.73
CA LYS A 51 -15.68 4.28 2.10
C LYS A 51 -14.60 4.80 3.05
N ALA A 52 -13.36 4.32 2.91
CA ALA A 52 -12.23 4.85 3.67
C ALA A 52 -11.92 6.31 3.28
N ILE A 53 -12.02 6.61 1.99
CA ILE A 53 -11.85 7.97 1.46
C ILE A 53 -12.97 8.89 1.93
N GLU A 54 -14.22 8.44 1.92
CA GLU A 54 -15.37 9.21 2.43
C GLU A 54 -15.19 9.56 3.91
N TYR A 55 -14.68 8.63 4.71
CA TYR A 55 -14.44 8.83 6.13
C TYR A 55 -13.24 9.76 6.42
N ALA A 56 -12.08 9.48 5.83
CA ALA A 56 -10.81 10.12 6.19
C ALA A 56 -10.42 11.28 5.27
N GLY A 57 -10.96 11.34 4.06
CA GLY A 57 -10.50 12.22 2.98
C GLY A 57 -9.32 11.63 2.20
N LEU A 58 -9.38 11.73 0.86
CA LEU A 58 -8.36 11.17 -0.04
C LEU A 58 -6.97 11.75 0.24
N ASP A 59 -6.86 13.06 0.39
CA ASP A 59 -5.58 13.75 0.60
C ASP A 59 -4.94 13.34 1.92
N TYR A 60 -5.73 13.23 3.00
CA TYR A 60 -5.22 12.79 4.30
C TYR A 60 -4.72 11.35 4.25
N LEU A 61 -5.54 10.44 3.74
CA LEU A 61 -5.21 9.02 3.71
C LEU A 61 -4.02 8.73 2.77
N SER A 62 -3.98 9.35 1.60
CA SER A 62 -2.88 9.18 0.65
C SER A 62 -1.57 9.79 1.17
N THR A 63 -1.62 10.98 1.80
CA THR A 63 -0.44 11.62 2.40
C THR A 63 0.11 10.78 3.55
N LEU A 64 -0.79 10.23 4.39
CA LEU A 64 -0.40 9.37 5.50
C LEU A 64 0.35 8.12 5.00
N ILE A 65 -0.22 7.40 4.03
CA ILE A 65 0.38 6.20 3.48
C ILE A 65 1.69 6.52 2.75
N LYS A 66 1.74 7.64 2.00
CA LYS A 66 2.97 8.10 1.35
C LYS A 66 4.07 8.38 2.36
N LYS A 67 3.77 9.08 3.45
CA LYS A 67 4.75 9.38 4.49
C LYS A 67 5.29 8.11 5.14
N MET A 68 4.42 7.16 5.49
CA MET A 68 4.85 5.87 6.03
C MET A 68 5.69 5.06 5.03
N ALA A 69 5.32 5.11 3.75
CA ALA A 69 6.10 4.47 2.72
C ALA A 69 7.52 5.06 2.65
N ASP A 70 7.71 6.37 2.82
CA ASP A 70 9.05 7.00 2.81
C ASP A 70 9.93 6.57 3.99
N ASP A 71 9.33 6.07 5.08
CA ASP A 71 10.04 5.61 6.28
C ASP A 71 10.48 4.13 6.21
N VAL A 72 10.15 3.42 5.12
CA VAL A 72 10.50 2.00 4.90
C VAL A 72 11.32 1.75 3.64
N THR A 73 12.08 0.65 3.65
CA THR A 73 12.97 0.27 2.56
C THR A 73 12.29 -0.62 1.52
N VAL A 74 11.25 -1.37 1.92
CA VAL A 74 10.48 -2.22 0.99
C VAL A 74 9.63 -1.40 0.01
N PRO A 75 9.34 -1.95 -1.19
CA PRO A 75 8.43 -1.31 -2.14
C PRO A 75 6.99 -1.31 -1.62
N VAL A 76 6.38 -0.12 -1.57
CA VAL A 76 4.96 0.06 -1.20
C VAL A 76 4.19 0.61 -2.39
N VAL A 77 3.02 0.04 -2.67
CA VAL A 77 2.04 0.58 -3.63
C VAL A 77 0.86 1.15 -2.84
N LEU A 78 0.34 2.31 -3.26
CA LEU A 78 -0.98 2.78 -2.87
C LEU A 78 -1.97 2.52 -4.02
N HIS A 79 -3.05 1.80 -3.76
CA HIS A 79 -4.06 1.42 -4.75
C HIS A 79 -5.46 1.87 -4.32
N LEU A 80 -6.23 2.40 -5.26
CA LEU A 80 -7.66 2.64 -5.08
C LEU A 80 -8.40 1.37 -5.45
N ASP A 81 -8.87 0.65 -4.44
CA ASP A 81 -9.66 -0.56 -4.59
C ASP A 81 -11.12 -0.19 -4.90
N HIS A 82 -11.75 -0.94 -5.81
CA HIS A 82 -13.13 -0.71 -6.26
C HIS A 82 -13.44 0.74 -6.69
N GLY A 83 -12.52 1.37 -7.42
CA GLY A 83 -12.75 2.69 -8.03
C GLY A 83 -13.96 2.69 -8.98
N LEU A 84 -14.80 3.73 -8.88
CA LEU A 84 -15.94 3.99 -9.75
C LEU A 84 -15.51 4.43 -11.15
#